data_AF-E6LLT5-F1
#
_entry.id   AF-E6LLT5-F1
#
_cell.length_a   1.000
_cell.length_b   1.000
_cell.length_c   1.000
_cell.angle_alpha   90.00
_cell.angle_beta   90.00
_cell.angle_gamma   90.00
#
_symmetry.space_group_name_H-M   'P 1'
#
loop_
_entity.id
_entity.type
_entity.pdbx_description
1 polymer ?
#
loop_
_entity_poly.entity_id
_entity_poly.type
_entity_poly.pdbx_seq_one_letter_code
_entity_poly.pdbx_strand_id
1 'polypeptide(L)'
;MYGIDILVEEHKNIVEFCKSMKSMCCSIIEGEDVDIDLVKACVSFGKNYADHLHHGKEEKILFKIMLEKLGPVADKLIRNGMLVEHDLGRLHMNELLEAIDRYEKDPSTLNKLDIITNASGYATLLNRHIGKEDEVVYTFAQRALSDDDKERVNVETKAFDEDPENKADVAKYLSWLQNFKSEYPAR
;
A
#
# COMPACT_ATOMS: atom_id res chain seq x y z
N MET A 1 -17.28 8.22 -7.07
CA MET A 1 -17.11 7.59 -5.76
C MET A 1 -15.79 8.12 -5.21
N TYR A 2 -15.82 8.76 -4.04
CA TYR A 2 -14.69 9.48 -3.44
C TYR A 2 -14.75 9.35 -1.90
N GLY A 3 -13.76 9.91 -1.20
CA GLY A 3 -13.63 9.81 0.24
C GLY A 3 -13.25 8.41 0.71
N ILE A 4 -13.98 7.86 1.68
CA ILE A 4 -13.70 6.53 2.21
C ILE A 4 -13.97 5.44 1.17
N ASP A 5 -14.98 5.63 0.31
CA ASP A 5 -15.34 4.61 -0.68
C ASP A 5 -14.24 4.35 -1.71
N ILE A 6 -13.48 5.39 -2.13
CA ILE A 6 -12.36 5.19 -3.06
C ILE A 6 -11.20 4.46 -2.38
N LEU A 7 -10.93 4.74 -1.10
CA LEU A 7 -9.89 4.06 -0.34
C LEU A 7 -10.16 2.55 -0.24
N VAL A 8 -11.42 2.17 0.03
CA VAL A 8 -11.85 0.76 0.06
C VAL A 8 -11.68 0.08 -1.30
N GLU A 9 -11.94 0.77 -2.42
CA GLU A 9 -11.68 0.18 -3.74
C GLU A 9 -10.18 0.05 -4.04
N GLU A 10 -9.36 1.01 -3.61
CA GLU A 10 -7.90 0.94 -3.75
C GLU A 10 -7.31 -0.21 -2.93
N HIS A 11 -7.83 -0.46 -1.73
CA HIS A 11 -7.47 -1.62 -0.91
C HIS A 11 -7.62 -2.94 -1.65
N LYS A 12 -8.66 -3.10 -2.47
CA LYS A 12 -8.83 -4.34 -3.28
C LYS A 12 -7.65 -4.56 -4.21
N ASN A 13 -7.14 -3.50 -4.84
CA ASN A 13 -5.98 -3.58 -5.72
C ASN A 13 -4.71 -3.90 -4.93
N ILE A 14 -4.52 -3.28 -3.77
CA ILE A 14 -3.35 -3.50 -2.90
C ILE A 14 -3.36 -4.93 -2.34
N VAL A 15 -4.52 -5.47 -1.98
CA VAL A 15 -4.67 -6.86 -1.53
C VAL A 15 -4.32 -7.84 -2.65
N GLU A 16 -4.79 -7.61 -3.87
CA GLU A 16 -4.44 -8.46 -5.03
C GLU A 16 -2.95 -8.40 -5.38
N PHE A 17 -2.34 -7.21 -5.27
CA PHE A 17 -0.90 -7.03 -5.37
C PHE A 17 -0.16 -7.84 -4.31
N CYS A 18 -0.58 -7.78 -3.04
CA CYS A 18 0.04 -8.51 -1.95
C CYS A 18 -0.04 -10.04 -2.15
N LYS A 19 -1.16 -10.56 -2.66
CA LYS A 19 -1.30 -11.99 -3.00
C LYS A 19 -0.35 -12.40 -4.13
N SER A 20 -0.27 -11.57 -5.18
CA SER A 20 0.61 -11.83 -6.33
C SER A 20 2.08 -11.76 -5.93
N MET A 21 2.45 -10.81 -5.05
CA MET A 21 3.80 -10.71 -4.47
C MET A 21 4.19 -11.95 -3.67
N LYS A 22 3.27 -12.53 -2.89
CA LYS A 22 3.52 -13.82 -2.21
C LYS A 22 3.69 -14.96 -3.21
N SER A 23 2.92 -14.97 -4.29
CA SER A 23 3.01 -16.00 -5.33
C SER A 23 4.35 -15.92 -6.07
N MET A 24 4.85 -14.72 -6.37
CA MET A 24 6.21 -14.48 -6.86
C MET A 24 7.27 -14.99 -5.88
N CYS A 25 7.12 -14.73 -4.57
CA CYS A 25 8.04 -15.27 -3.56
C CYS A 25 8.04 -16.81 -3.55
N CYS A 26 6.88 -17.45 -3.70
CA CYS A 26 6.78 -18.91 -3.79
C CYS A 26 7.52 -19.46 -5.01
N SER A 27 7.35 -18.84 -6.19
CA SER A 27 8.09 -19.23 -7.40
C SER A 27 9.61 -19.18 -7.20
N ILE A 28 10.12 -18.13 -6.55
CA ILE A 28 11.56 -18.01 -6.24
C ILE A 28 12.03 -19.14 -5.30
N ILE A 29 11.21 -19.50 -4.29
CA ILE A 29 11.49 -20.62 -3.38
C ILE A 29 11.50 -21.96 -4.13
N GLU A 30 10.63 -22.11 -5.13
CA GLU A 30 10.49 -23.32 -5.95
C GLU A 30 11.62 -23.47 -6.99
N GLY A 31 12.51 -22.49 -7.09
CA GLY A 31 13.73 -22.57 -7.88
C GLY A 31 13.78 -21.63 -9.07
N GLU A 32 12.78 -20.76 -9.26
CA GLU A 32 12.88 -19.70 -10.25
C GLU A 32 13.96 -18.67 -9.84
N ASP A 33 14.58 -18.08 -10.85
CA ASP A 33 15.52 -16.98 -10.66
C ASP A 33 14.76 -15.70 -10.28
N VAL A 34 15.42 -14.81 -9.54
CA VAL A 34 14.85 -13.51 -9.23
C VAL A 34 14.88 -12.64 -10.47
N ASP A 35 13.71 -12.21 -10.93
CA ASP A 35 13.58 -11.15 -11.94
C ASP A 35 13.76 -9.77 -11.27
N ILE A 36 14.90 -9.15 -11.56
CA ILE A 36 15.29 -7.86 -10.99
C ILE A 36 14.35 -6.73 -11.40
N ASP A 37 13.96 -6.69 -12.67
CA ASP A 37 13.11 -5.61 -13.19
C ASP A 37 11.69 -5.73 -12.65
N LEU A 38 11.19 -6.96 -12.53
CA LEU A 38 9.91 -7.23 -11.90
C LEU A 38 9.89 -6.81 -10.42
N VAL A 39 10.93 -7.15 -9.64
CA VAL A 39 11.01 -6.76 -8.22
C VAL A 39 11.10 -5.24 -8.09
N LYS A 40 11.89 -4.55 -8.94
CA LYS A 40 11.94 -3.08 -8.98
C LYS A 40 10.58 -2.47 -9.33
N ALA A 41 9.83 -3.09 -10.24
CA ALA A 41 8.47 -2.66 -10.56
C ALA A 41 7.49 -2.87 -9.39
N CYS A 42 7.62 -3.96 -8.63
CA CYS A 42 6.87 -4.18 -7.39
C CYS A 42 7.16 -3.08 -6.34
N VAL A 43 8.44 -2.72 -6.16
CA VAL A 43 8.82 -1.58 -5.29
C VAL A 43 8.18 -0.28 -5.77
N SER A 44 8.19 -0.04 -7.09
CA SER A 44 7.56 1.15 -7.68
C SER A 44 6.05 1.18 -7.40
N PHE A 45 5.34 0.07 -7.52
CA PHE A 45 3.92 -0.02 -7.15
C PHE A 45 3.71 0.26 -5.66
N GLY A 46 4.48 -0.39 -4.77
CA GLY A 46 4.35 -0.21 -3.32
C GLY A 46 4.61 1.23 -2.87
N LYS A 47 5.65 1.89 -3.41
CA LYS A 47 6.00 3.27 -3.06
C LYS A 47 5.06 4.31 -3.65
N ASN A 48 4.44 4.05 -4.80
CA ASN A 48 3.64 5.05 -5.48
C ASN A 48 2.13 4.78 -5.37
N TYR A 49 1.66 3.59 -5.75
CA TYR A 49 0.24 3.27 -5.69
C TYR A 49 -0.25 3.09 -4.26
N ALA A 50 0.40 2.21 -3.49
CA ALA A 50 -0.03 1.94 -2.11
C ALA A 50 0.32 3.10 -1.15
N ASP A 51 1.50 3.72 -1.29
CA ASP A 51 1.93 4.78 -0.39
C ASP A 51 1.56 6.20 -0.87
N HIS A 52 2.24 6.74 -1.90
CA HIS A 52 2.01 8.13 -2.33
C HIS A 52 0.55 8.43 -2.70
N LEU A 53 -0.13 7.52 -3.42
CA LEU A 53 -1.50 7.72 -3.88
C LEU A 53 -2.53 7.34 -2.81
N HIS A 54 -2.44 6.13 -2.25
CA HIS A 54 -3.45 5.63 -1.31
C HIS A 54 -3.22 6.14 0.12
N HIS A 55 -2.11 5.77 0.80
CA HIS A 55 -1.82 6.33 2.14
C HIS A 55 -1.70 7.86 2.10
N GLY A 56 -1.28 8.44 0.97
CA GLY A 56 -1.27 9.89 0.79
C GLY A 56 -2.64 10.54 0.99
N LYS A 57 -3.71 9.92 0.50
CA LYS A 57 -5.09 10.36 0.76
C LYS A 57 -5.46 10.18 2.23
N GLU A 58 -5.04 9.09 2.85
CA GLU A 58 -5.32 8.86 4.26
C GLU A 58 -4.61 9.88 5.15
N GLU A 59 -3.29 9.96 5.08
CA GLU A 59 -2.47 10.79 5.95
C GLU A 59 -2.76 12.28 5.78
N LYS A 60 -2.87 12.74 4.53
CA LYS A 60 -2.98 14.18 4.22
C LYS A 60 -4.43 14.68 4.35
N ILE A 61 -5.42 13.79 4.27
CA ILE A 61 -6.84 14.15 4.22
C ILE A 61 -7.62 13.47 5.35
N LEU A 62 -7.91 12.18 5.24
CA LEU A 62 -8.82 11.49 6.17
C LEU A 62 -8.31 11.53 7.61
N PHE A 63 -7.09 11.04 7.84
CA PHE A 63 -6.47 10.98 9.16
C PHE A 63 -6.22 12.36 9.72
N LYS A 64 -5.79 13.32 8.89
CA LYS A 64 -5.66 14.72 9.30
C LYS A 64 -6.98 15.26 9.86
N ILE A 65 -8.09 15.06 9.15
CA ILE A 65 -9.42 15.51 9.60
C ILE A 65 -9.86 14.76 10.86
N MET A 66 -9.63 13.46 10.94
CA MET A 66 -9.93 12.68 12.15
C MET A 66 -9.15 13.18 13.37
N LEU A 67 -7.86 13.49 13.22
CA LEU A 67 -7.03 14.06 14.29
C LEU A 67 -7.50 15.46 14.71
N GLU A 68 -7.97 16.27 13.76
CA GLU A 68 -8.53 17.61 14.04
C GLU A 68 -9.85 17.53 14.83
N LYS A 69 -10.65 16.47 14.63
CA LYS A 69 -12.08 16.45 15.03
C LYS A 69 -12.44 15.44 16.12
N LEU A 70 -11.74 14.31 16.21
CA LEU A 70 -12.21 13.15 16.98
C LEU A 70 -11.43 12.92 18.29
N GLY A 71 -10.48 13.80 18.61
CA GLY A 71 -9.80 13.87 19.90
C GLY A 71 -8.95 12.64 20.25
N PRO A 72 -8.74 12.35 21.55
CA PRO A 72 -7.70 11.43 22.00
C PRO A 72 -7.80 9.98 21.51
N VAL A 73 -9.01 9.53 21.14
CA VAL A 73 -9.22 8.19 20.59
C VAL A 73 -8.62 8.10 19.19
N ALA A 74 -8.88 9.09 18.33
CA ALA A 74 -8.29 9.16 17.01
C ALA A 74 -6.77 9.36 17.06
N ASP A 75 -6.26 10.20 17.98
CA ASP A 75 -4.82 10.36 18.17
C ASP A 75 -4.12 9.03 18.44
N LYS A 76 -4.64 8.22 19.36
CA LYS A 76 -4.04 6.91 19.67
C LYS A 76 -4.13 5.94 18.49
N LEU A 77 -5.30 5.88 17.84
CA LEU A 77 -5.54 4.95 16.72
C LEU A 77 -4.62 5.27 15.52
N ILE A 78 -4.53 6.55 15.16
CA ILE A 78 -3.82 6.99 13.97
C ILE A 78 -2.32 7.11 14.24
N ARG A 79 -1.92 7.90 15.25
CA ARG A 79 -0.50 8.22 15.47
C ARG A 79 0.31 7.04 15.98
N ASN A 80 -0.27 6.22 16.86
CA ASN A 80 0.43 5.09 17.46
C ASN A 80 0.11 3.75 16.77
N GLY A 81 -0.83 3.77 15.82
CA GLY A 81 -1.25 2.58 15.06
C GLY A 81 -0.93 2.75 13.59
N MET A 82 -1.82 3.42 12.85
CA MET A 82 -1.78 3.43 11.39
C MET A 82 -0.50 4.06 10.81
N LEU A 83 -0.11 5.24 11.28
CA LEU A 83 1.10 5.91 10.77
C LEU A 83 2.38 5.11 11.04
N VAL A 84 2.45 4.40 12.17
CA VAL A 84 3.57 3.52 12.49
C VAL A 84 3.62 2.33 11.53
N GLU A 85 2.47 1.76 11.17
CA GLU A 85 2.40 0.67 10.20
C GLU A 85 2.70 1.15 8.77
N HIS A 86 2.32 2.39 8.39
CA HIS A 86 2.72 3.00 7.12
C HIS A 86 4.25 3.13 7.03
N ASP A 87 4.89 3.66 8.07
CA ASP A 87 6.35 3.78 8.12
C ASP A 87 7.06 2.42 8.06
N LEU A 88 6.48 1.39 8.69
CA LEU A 88 6.99 0.02 8.57
C LEU A 88 6.82 -0.54 7.14
N GLY A 89 5.72 -0.20 6.46
CA GLY A 89 5.53 -0.51 5.04
C GLY A 89 6.59 0.15 4.15
N ARG A 90 6.89 1.42 4.40
CA ARG A 90 7.96 2.17 3.72
C ARG A 90 9.33 1.55 3.96
N LEU A 91 9.61 1.10 5.20
CA LEU A 91 10.84 0.40 5.53
C LEU A 91 10.99 -0.87 4.67
N HIS A 92 9.98 -1.74 4.62
CA HIS A 92 10.06 -2.94 3.78
C HIS A 92 10.31 -2.64 2.30
N MET A 93 9.70 -1.58 1.75
CA MET A 93 9.94 -1.19 0.35
C MET A 93 11.36 -0.64 0.10
N ASN A 94 11.95 0.03 1.09
CA ASN A 94 13.35 0.47 1.02
C ASN A 94 14.31 -0.71 1.13
N GLU A 95 14.10 -1.59 2.11
CA GLU A 95 14.92 -2.78 2.32
C GLU A 95 14.84 -3.75 1.12
N LEU A 96 13.66 -3.88 0.50
CA LEU A 96 13.49 -4.66 -0.73
C LEU A 96 14.30 -4.07 -1.89
N LEU A 97 14.31 -2.73 -2.03
CA LEU A 97 15.09 -2.05 -3.06
C LEU A 97 16.60 -2.23 -2.83
N GLU A 98 17.05 -2.13 -1.58
CA GLU A 98 18.45 -2.35 -1.26
C GLU A 98 18.86 -3.81 -1.44
N ALA A 99 17.98 -4.76 -1.10
CA ALA A 99 18.22 -6.19 -1.30
C ALA A 99 18.34 -6.54 -2.79
N ILE A 100 17.52 -5.94 -3.65
CA ILE A 100 17.62 -6.17 -5.10
C ILE A 100 18.90 -5.56 -5.68
N ASP A 101 19.33 -4.39 -5.21
CA ASP A 101 20.59 -3.76 -5.62
C ASP A 101 21.83 -4.56 -5.18
N ARG A 102 21.74 -5.27 -4.04
CA ARG A 102 22.78 -6.22 -3.60
C ARG A 102 22.77 -7.49 -4.44
N TYR A 103 21.58 -8.05 -4.69
CA TYR A 103 21.41 -9.26 -5.50
C TYR A 103 21.93 -9.09 -6.93
N GLU A 104 21.71 -7.92 -7.55
CA GLU A 104 22.21 -7.59 -8.89
C GLU A 104 23.75 -7.66 -8.98
N LYS A 105 24.46 -7.38 -7.88
CA LYS A 105 25.93 -7.45 -7.79
C LYS A 105 26.43 -8.84 -7.36
N ASP A 106 25.68 -9.51 -6.49
CA ASP A 106 25.97 -10.83 -5.95
C ASP A 106 24.67 -11.65 -5.81
N PRO A 107 24.34 -12.52 -6.78
CA PRO A 107 23.11 -13.30 -6.79
C PRO A 107 23.18 -14.50 -5.82
N SER A 108 23.49 -14.22 -4.56
CA SER A 108 23.64 -15.21 -3.49
C SER A 108 22.31 -15.56 -2.84
N THR A 109 22.25 -16.75 -2.22
CA THR A 109 21.08 -17.20 -1.44
C THR A 109 20.72 -16.23 -0.32
N LEU A 110 21.71 -15.53 0.26
CA LEU A 110 21.48 -14.53 1.31
C LEU A 110 20.72 -13.32 0.76
N ASN A 111 21.14 -12.75 -0.37
CA ASN A 111 20.43 -11.62 -0.98
C ASN A 111 19.04 -12.05 -1.49
N LYS A 112 18.89 -13.29 -2.00
CA LYS A 112 17.59 -13.88 -2.35
C LYS A 112 16.65 -13.98 -1.14
N LEU A 113 17.18 -14.36 0.02
CA LEU A 113 16.42 -14.43 1.27
C LEU A 113 15.90 -13.05 1.70
N ASP A 114 16.71 -12.00 1.61
CA ASP A 114 16.30 -10.63 1.97
C ASP A 114 15.18 -10.10 1.06
N ILE A 115 15.23 -10.41 -0.24
CA ILE A 115 14.18 -10.07 -1.21
C ILE A 115 12.85 -10.72 -0.79
N ILE A 116 12.86 -12.04 -0.58
CA ILE A 116 11.66 -12.80 -0.17
C ILE A 116 11.13 -12.28 1.16
N THR A 117 12.02 -12.01 2.13
CA THR A 117 11.65 -11.56 3.48
C THR A 117 10.94 -10.21 3.44
N ASN A 118 11.48 -9.24 2.71
CA ASN A 118 10.88 -7.91 2.64
C ASN A 118 9.60 -7.88 1.79
N ALA A 119 9.56 -8.61 0.68
CA ALA A 119 8.35 -8.73 -0.14
C ALA A 119 7.21 -9.43 0.64
N SER A 120 7.47 -10.62 1.20
CA SER A 120 6.48 -11.34 2.01
C SER A 120 6.08 -10.59 3.27
N GLY A 121 7.03 -9.92 3.92
CA GLY A 121 6.84 -9.09 5.11
C GLY A 121 5.89 -7.94 4.83
N TYR A 122 6.15 -7.16 3.77
CA TYR A 122 5.27 -6.10 3.31
C TYR A 122 3.86 -6.60 3.02
N ALA A 123 3.73 -7.67 2.22
CA ALA A 123 2.44 -8.23 1.86
C ALA A 123 1.63 -8.71 3.08
N THR A 124 2.30 -9.27 4.08
CA THR A 124 1.67 -9.71 5.33
C THR A 124 1.26 -8.53 6.21
N LEU A 125 2.12 -7.51 6.30
CA LEU A 125 1.83 -6.27 7.02
C LEU A 125 0.58 -5.60 6.44
N LEU A 126 0.58 -5.32 5.14
CA LEU A 126 -0.52 -4.60 4.50
C LEU A 126 -1.84 -5.35 4.57
N ASN A 127 -1.85 -6.68 4.39
CA ASN A 127 -3.10 -7.43 4.49
C ASN A 127 -3.74 -7.33 5.89
N ARG A 128 -2.93 -7.29 6.96
CA ARG A 128 -3.45 -7.06 8.32
C ARG A 128 -3.85 -5.61 8.54
N HIS A 129 -3.03 -4.68 8.04
CA HIS A 129 -3.21 -3.25 8.18
C HIS A 129 -4.52 -2.78 7.53
N ILE A 130 -4.74 -3.14 6.26
CA ILE A 130 -5.96 -2.88 5.49
C ILE A 130 -7.21 -3.40 6.23
N GLY A 131 -7.12 -4.61 6.82
CA GLY A 131 -8.23 -5.15 7.62
C GLY A 131 -8.57 -4.28 8.83
N LYS A 132 -7.58 -3.69 9.51
CA LYS A 132 -7.84 -2.74 10.60
C LYS A 132 -8.45 -1.44 10.07
N GLU A 133 -8.02 -0.97 8.92
CA GLU A 133 -8.53 0.26 8.33
C GLU A 133 -9.99 0.11 7.94
N ASP A 134 -10.31 -0.90 7.13
CA ASP A 134 -11.67 -1.17 6.67
C ASP A 134 -12.63 -1.41 7.85
N GLU A 135 -12.25 -2.29 8.78
CA GLU A 135 -13.16 -2.74 9.85
C GLU A 135 -13.22 -1.77 11.03
N VAL A 136 -12.14 -1.05 11.33
CA VAL A 136 -12.03 -0.23 12.55
C VAL A 136 -11.93 1.25 12.21
N VAL A 137 -10.93 1.66 11.43
CA VAL A 137 -10.62 3.09 11.22
C VAL A 137 -11.71 3.76 10.40
N TYR A 138 -12.08 3.20 9.25
CA TYR A 138 -13.09 3.76 8.35
C TYR A 138 -14.47 3.69 8.96
N THR A 139 -14.81 2.59 9.64
CA THR A 139 -16.07 2.47 10.38
C THR A 139 -16.16 3.52 11.50
N PHE A 140 -15.06 3.78 12.22
CA PHE A 140 -15.00 4.85 13.22
C PHE A 140 -15.15 6.23 12.58
N ALA A 141 -14.45 6.50 11.48
CA ALA A 141 -14.54 7.76 10.74
C ALA A 141 -15.98 8.03 10.26
N GLN A 142 -16.63 7.04 9.63
CA GLN A 142 -18.00 7.19 9.14
C GLN A 142 -19.01 7.49 10.25
N ARG A 143 -18.84 6.87 11.42
CA ARG A 143 -19.74 7.07 12.56
C ARG A 143 -19.50 8.38 13.30
N ALA A 144 -18.26 8.83 13.38
CA ALA A 144 -17.86 9.90 14.29
C ALA A 144 -17.70 11.26 13.61
N LEU A 145 -17.37 11.30 12.31
CA LEU A 145 -17.28 12.55 11.56
C LEU A 145 -18.68 13.10 11.27
N SER A 146 -18.80 14.43 11.29
CA SER A 146 -19.99 15.13 10.82
C SER A 146 -20.15 14.99 9.31
N ASP A 147 -21.34 15.27 8.78
CA ASP A 147 -21.57 15.20 7.33
C ASP A 147 -20.74 16.26 6.57
N ASP A 148 -20.52 17.44 7.17
CA ASP A 148 -19.64 18.48 6.62
C ASP A 148 -18.17 17.99 6.55
N ASP A 149 -17.69 17.29 7.59
CA ASP A 149 -16.33 16.75 7.59
C ASP A 149 -16.17 15.61 6.58
N LYS A 150 -17.19 14.75 6.40
CA LYS A 150 -17.20 13.71 5.36
C LYS A 150 -17.19 14.32 3.96
N GLU A 151 -17.97 15.37 3.74
CA GLU A 151 -17.97 16.05 2.44
C GLU A 151 -16.62 16.72 2.17
N ARG A 152 -15.97 17.28 3.20
CA ARG A 152 -14.59 17.76 3.08
C ARG A 152 -13.63 16.66 2.64
N VAL A 153 -13.72 15.46 3.23
CA VAL A 153 -12.92 14.29 2.80
C VAL A 153 -13.21 13.94 1.32
N ASN A 154 -14.49 13.93 0.90
CA ASN A 154 -14.86 13.65 -0.49
C ASN A 154 -14.24 14.65 -1.47
N VAL A 155 -14.34 15.95 -1.18
CA VAL A 155 -13.83 17.02 -2.05
C VAL A 155 -12.30 16.99 -2.11
N GLU A 156 -11.63 16.87 -0.96
CA GLU A 156 -10.16 16.86 -0.93
C GLU A 156 -9.59 15.59 -1.60
N THR A 157 -10.19 14.42 -1.41
CA THR A 157 -9.75 13.17 -2.09
C THR A 157 -9.97 13.25 -3.60
N LYS A 158 -11.11 13.81 -4.04
CA LYS A 158 -11.36 14.06 -5.46
C LYS A 158 -10.31 14.97 -6.07
N ALA A 159 -10.01 16.10 -5.42
CA ALA A 159 -9.00 17.02 -5.91
C ALA A 159 -7.60 16.38 -5.97
N PHE A 160 -7.27 15.53 -4.99
CA PHE A 160 -6.03 14.76 -4.98
C PHE A 160 -5.92 13.82 -6.19
N ASP A 161 -6.97 13.06 -6.51
CA ASP A 161 -6.98 12.12 -7.64
C ASP A 161 -7.11 12.82 -9.01
N GLU A 162 -7.68 14.04 -9.05
CA GLU A 162 -7.81 14.83 -10.28
C GLU A 162 -6.52 15.58 -10.65
N ASP A 163 -5.53 15.63 -9.76
CA ASP A 163 -4.20 16.09 -10.10
C ASP A 163 -3.65 15.30 -11.31
N PRO A 164 -3.13 15.98 -12.36
CA PRO A 164 -2.71 15.31 -13.59
C PRO A 164 -1.65 14.21 -13.38
N GLU A 165 -0.73 14.39 -12.44
CA GLU A 165 0.33 13.42 -12.16
C GLU A 165 -0.26 12.20 -11.45
N ASN A 166 -1.04 12.42 -10.39
CA ASN A 166 -1.68 11.33 -9.66
C ASN A 166 -2.62 10.50 -10.55
N LYS A 167 -3.41 11.17 -11.38
CA LYS A 167 -4.33 10.50 -12.32
C LYS A 167 -3.58 9.63 -13.34
N ALA A 168 -2.46 10.11 -13.86
CA ALA A 168 -1.63 9.35 -14.79
C ALA A 168 -1.00 8.13 -14.10
N ASP A 169 -0.52 8.29 -12.87
CA ASP A 169 0.08 7.22 -12.09
C ASP A 169 -0.93 6.12 -11.72
N VAL A 170 -2.16 6.48 -11.33
CA VAL A 170 -3.23 5.48 -11.08
C VAL A 170 -3.43 4.60 -12.31
N ALA A 171 -3.59 5.19 -13.50
CA ALA A 171 -3.79 4.43 -14.73
C ALA A 171 -2.60 3.51 -15.06
N LYS A 172 -1.38 4.03 -14.91
CA LYS A 172 -0.13 3.30 -15.13
C LYS A 172 -0.03 2.08 -14.20
N TYR A 173 -0.20 2.27 -12.89
CA TYR A 173 -0.01 1.19 -11.92
C TYR A 173 -1.13 0.15 -11.96
N LEU A 174 -2.37 0.55 -12.23
CA LEU A 174 -3.46 -0.41 -12.43
C LEU A 174 -3.24 -1.28 -13.68
N SER A 175 -2.77 -0.69 -14.78
CA SER A 175 -2.42 -1.47 -15.97
C SER A 175 -1.28 -2.45 -15.69
N TRP A 176 -0.25 -2.03 -14.95
CA TRP A 176 0.85 -2.90 -14.57
C TRP A 176 0.39 -4.04 -13.66
N LEU A 177 -0.46 -3.74 -12.66
CA LEU A 177 -0.99 -4.72 -11.73
C LEU A 177 -1.76 -5.84 -12.44
N GLN A 178 -2.51 -5.53 -13.51
CA GLN A 178 -3.23 -6.56 -14.27
C GLN A 178 -2.29 -7.59 -14.92
N ASN A 179 -1.16 -7.12 -15.47
CA ASN A 179 -0.15 -8.01 -16.03
C ASN A 179 0.51 -8.83 -14.92
N PHE A 180 0.89 -8.18 -13.82
CA PHE A 180 1.55 -8.83 -12.70
C PHE A 180 0.70 -9.96 -12.09
N LYS A 181 -0.60 -9.72 -11.85
CA LYS A 181 -1.50 -10.77 -11.33
C LYS A 181 -1.81 -11.88 -12.32
N SER A 182 -1.66 -11.63 -13.62
CA SER A 182 -1.83 -12.66 -14.64
C SER A 182 -0.62 -13.58 -14.69
N GLU A 183 0.58 -13.04 -14.47
CA GLU A 183 1.83 -13.79 -14.43
C GLU A 183 1.99 -14.55 -13.11
N TYR A 184 1.66 -13.89 -11.99
CA TYR A 184 1.70 -14.46 -10.64
C TYR A 184 0.31 -14.46 -10.01
N PRO A 185 -0.62 -15.33 -10.47
CA PRO A 185 -1.94 -15.42 -9.90
C PRO A 185 -1.88 -15.84 -8.43
N ALA A 186 -2.80 -15.30 -7.63
CA ALA A 186 -2.92 -15.65 -6.21
C ALA A 186 -3.05 -17.18 -6.05
N ARG A 187 -2.07 -17.77 -5.36
CA ARG A 187 -2.06 -19.18 -4.96
C ARG A 187 -2.87 -19.42 -3.69
#